data_AF-A0A969M7C8-F1
#
_entry.id   AF-A0A969M7C8-F1
#
_cell.length_a   1.000
_cell.length_b   1.000
_cell.length_c   1.000
_cell.angle_alpha   90.00
_cell.angle_beta   90.00
_cell.angle_gamma   90.00
#
_symmetry.space_group_name_H-M   'P 1'
#
loop_
_entity.id
_entity.type
_entity.pdbx_description
1 polymer ?
#
loop_
_entity_poly.entity_id
_entity_poly.type
_entity_poly.pdbx_seq_one_letter_code
_entity_poly.pdbx_strand_id
1 'polypeptide(L)'
;MTHPEHGYYRHGLPIGRCGDFITAPEISQVFGELIGLWAVAVWEEMRCPRQLTLVELGPGRGVLIVDALRAIRQTRPHALAAFRLHLVEVSTSLREFQRQALIDGPLPQTPVWQDRLEAVPSGPVVLIANEFIDTLPIRQYVRTEGVWRERRIGLDEAGNGFAWTLGAPRQLTLPENLIDCEDGDVVELCPAADALSAEIGRRVACDGGAALLIDYGHARPSFGETLQAVRDHAYADPLADPGTADLSHQVDFAALATAAAAAGAATYRPVPQGLFLSRLGIAARAQALAAASPAKAGSIEGAVRRLVHPGRMGVLFKALAIADPALPPPPGFTR
;
A
#
# COMPACT_ATOMS: atom_id res chain seq x y z
N MET A 1 13.22 -5.29 8.95
CA MET A 1 12.69 -5.48 7.58
C MET A 1 13.75 -5.33 6.48
N THR A 2 14.48 -4.21 6.37
CA THR A 2 15.36 -3.91 5.22
C THR A 2 16.86 -3.90 5.53
N HIS A 3 17.30 -4.49 6.65
CA HIS A 3 18.74 -4.58 6.97
C HIS A 3 19.47 -5.25 5.79
N PRO A 4 20.61 -4.70 5.32
CA PRO A 4 21.30 -5.25 4.18
C PRO A 4 21.55 -6.74 4.34
N GLU A 5 22.02 -7.24 5.48
CA GLU A 5 22.40 -8.66 5.60
C GLU A 5 21.34 -9.57 6.24
N HIS A 6 20.43 -9.00 7.04
CA HIS A 6 19.54 -9.74 7.95
C HIS A 6 18.08 -9.31 7.83
N GLY A 7 17.76 -8.52 6.81
CA GLY A 7 16.41 -8.03 6.57
C GLY A 7 15.50 -9.17 6.12
N TYR A 8 14.29 -9.23 6.67
CA TYR A 8 13.25 -10.16 6.29
C TYR A 8 13.07 -10.26 4.77
N TYR A 9 12.96 -9.13 4.05
CA TYR A 9 12.77 -9.12 2.60
C TYR A 9 14.01 -9.53 1.76
N ARG A 10 15.14 -9.87 2.39
CA ARG A 10 16.31 -10.46 1.72
C ARG A 10 16.23 -11.99 1.66
N HIS A 11 15.59 -12.64 2.62
CA HIS A 11 15.62 -14.09 2.76
C HIS A 11 14.33 -14.74 2.23
N GLY A 12 14.43 -15.45 1.09
CA GLY A 12 13.34 -16.28 0.57
C GLY A 12 12.24 -15.53 -0.20
N LEU A 13 11.07 -16.17 -0.30
CA LEU A 13 9.84 -15.65 -0.91
C LEU A 13 8.86 -15.24 0.21
N PRO A 14 8.94 -14.02 0.75
CA PRO A 14 8.12 -13.59 1.89
C PRO A 14 6.63 -13.45 1.57
N ILE A 15 6.26 -13.37 0.28
CA ILE A 15 4.91 -13.00 -0.17
C ILE A 15 4.29 -14.09 -1.06
N GLY A 16 3.01 -14.41 -0.82
CA GLY A 16 2.18 -15.30 -1.63
C GLY A 16 1.84 -16.62 -0.91
N ARG A 17 1.34 -17.62 -1.66
CA ARG A 17 0.87 -18.91 -1.08
C ARG A 17 1.91 -19.70 -0.28
N CYS A 18 3.19 -19.39 -0.44
CA CYS A 18 4.30 -20.00 0.30
C CYS A 18 5.04 -18.97 1.18
N GLY A 19 4.51 -17.75 1.33
CA GLY A 19 5.03 -16.69 2.20
C GLY A 19 4.10 -16.45 3.40
N ASP A 20 4.42 -15.46 4.25
CA ASP A 20 3.70 -15.26 5.52
C ASP A 20 2.31 -14.61 5.32
N PHE A 21 2.16 -13.78 4.29
CA PHE A 21 0.88 -13.17 3.89
C PHE A 21 0.49 -13.45 2.44
N ILE A 22 -0.83 -13.46 2.20
CA ILE A 22 -1.44 -13.50 0.87
C ILE A 22 -2.11 -12.14 0.61
N THR A 23 -1.51 -11.35 -0.27
CA THR A 23 -1.93 -10.00 -0.63
C THR A 23 -3.14 -10.00 -1.58
N ALA A 24 -3.80 -8.86 -1.74
CA ALA A 24 -4.98 -8.72 -2.62
C ALA A 24 -4.73 -9.17 -4.08
N PRO A 25 -3.60 -8.82 -4.73
CA PRO A 25 -3.28 -9.29 -6.09
C PRO A 25 -3.15 -10.82 -6.19
N GLU A 26 -2.60 -11.47 -5.16
CA GLU A 26 -2.40 -12.93 -5.10
C GLU A 26 -3.72 -13.69 -4.87
N ILE A 27 -4.76 -13.01 -4.35
CA ILE A 27 -6.10 -13.60 -4.14
C ILE A 27 -6.87 -13.69 -5.47
N SER A 28 -6.85 -12.63 -6.28
CA SER A 28 -7.64 -12.58 -7.52
C SER A 28 -7.05 -11.65 -8.56
N GLN A 29 -6.89 -12.15 -9.78
CA GLN A 29 -6.54 -11.32 -10.95
C GLN A 29 -7.51 -10.16 -11.18
N VAL A 30 -8.77 -10.29 -10.73
CA VAL A 30 -9.78 -9.23 -10.89
C VAL A 30 -9.34 -7.96 -10.16
N PHE A 31 -8.59 -8.08 -9.05
CA PHE A 31 -8.05 -6.92 -8.34
C PHE A 31 -7.12 -6.13 -9.26
N GLY A 32 -6.05 -6.75 -9.78
CA GLY A 32 -5.09 -6.06 -10.66
C GLY A 32 -5.70 -5.56 -11.97
N GLU A 33 -6.65 -6.31 -12.53
CA GLU A 33 -7.39 -5.85 -13.72
C GLU A 33 -8.12 -4.53 -13.45
N LEU A 34 -8.82 -4.39 -12.32
CA LEU A 34 -9.54 -3.16 -11.97
C LEU A 34 -8.59 -2.00 -11.66
N ILE A 35 -7.47 -2.24 -10.99
CA ILE A 35 -6.48 -1.19 -10.71
C ILE A 35 -5.83 -0.70 -12.01
N GLY A 36 -5.54 -1.60 -12.95
CA GLY A 36 -5.05 -1.21 -14.28
C GLY A 36 -6.04 -0.35 -15.06
N LEU A 37 -7.33 -0.70 -15.00
CA LEU A 37 -8.38 0.11 -15.62
C LEU A 37 -8.61 1.44 -14.91
N TRP A 38 -8.45 1.49 -13.59
CA TRP A 38 -8.43 2.75 -12.84
C TRP A 38 -7.30 3.67 -13.31
N ALA A 39 -6.09 3.14 -13.52
CA ALA A 39 -4.96 3.91 -14.05
C ALA A 39 -5.23 4.48 -15.45
N VAL A 40 -5.91 3.70 -16.31
CA VAL A 40 -6.33 4.19 -17.64
C VAL A 40 -7.39 5.27 -17.53
N ALA A 41 -8.37 5.13 -16.65
CA ALA A 41 -9.40 6.14 -16.46
C ALA A 41 -8.81 7.48 -15.98
N VAL A 42 -7.85 7.45 -15.05
CA VAL A 42 -7.11 8.65 -14.64
C VAL A 42 -6.33 9.24 -15.83
N TRP A 43 -5.63 8.41 -16.61
CA TRP A 43 -4.93 8.88 -17.82
C TRP A 43 -5.88 9.56 -18.83
N GLU A 44 -7.11 9.06 -18.98
CA GLU A 44 -8.14 9.68 -19.83
C GLU A 44 -8.63 11.01 -19.25
N GLU A 45 -8.83 11.12 -17.94
CA GLU A 45 -9.18 12.36 -17.24
C GLU A 45 -8.08 13.43 -17.39
N MET A 46 -6.82 13.00 -17.48
CA MET A 46 -5.67 13.85 -17.82
C MET A 46 -5.61 14.24 -19.30
N ARG A 47 -6.64 13.92 -20.09
CA ARG A 47 -6.74 14.17 -21.54
C ARG A 47 -5.70 13.40 -22.35
N CYS A 48 -5.42 12.16 -21.93
CA CYS A 48 -4.59 11.21 -22.65
C CYS A 48 -3.18 11.76 -23.00
N PRO A 49 -2.37 12.19 -22.01
CA PRO A 49 -1.02 12.68 -22.28
C PRO A 49 -0.22 11.62 -23.04
N ARG A 50 0.62 12.07 -23.99
CA ARG A 50 1.43 11.18 -24.84
C ARG A 50 2.44 10.35 -24.05
N GLN A 51 2.82 10.82 -22.87
CA GLN A 51 3.70 10.13 -21.96
C GLN A 51 3.16 10.28 -20.54
N LEU A 52 3.07 9.17 -19.83
CA LEU A 52 2.66 9.11 -18.44
C LEU A 52 3.54 8.10 -17.71
N THR A 53 4.06 8.48 -16.56
CA THR A 53 4.81 7.58 -15.69
C THR A 53 3.83 6.77 -14.86
N LEU A 54 3.82 5.45 -15.04
CA LEU A 54 3.07 4.53 -14.18
C LEU A 54 4.03 4.02 -13.12
N VAL A 55 3.75 4.31 -11.85
CA VAL A 55 4.61 3.95 -10.72
C VAL A 55 3.91 2.91 -9.86
N GLU A 56 4.61 1.86 -9.46
CA GLU A 56 4.20 0.98 -8.37
C GLU A 56 5.24 1.00 -7.25
N LEU A 57 4.79 1.29 -6.02
CA LEU A 57 5.60 1.23 -4.82
C LEU A 57 5.49 -0.16 -4.19
N GLY A 58 6.62 -0.82 -3.96
CA GLY A 58 6.68 -2.17 -3.40
C GLY A 58 5.88 -3.21 -4.19
N PRO A 59 6.24 -3.53 -5.45
CA PRO A 59 5.44 -4.42 -6.30
C PRO A 59 5.34 -5.88 -5.81
N GLY A 60 6.09 -6.24 -4.77
CA GLY A 60 6.22 -7.62 -4.31
C GLY A 60 6.72 -8.50 -5.46
N ARG A 61 5.92 -9.48 -5.88
CA ARG A 61 6.24 -10.37 -7.00
C ARG A 61 5.90 -9.80 -8.39
N GLY A 62 5.32 -8.60 -8.46
CA GLY A 62 4.88 -7.95 -9.69
C GLY A 62 3.52 -8.43 -10.21
N VAL A 63 2.77 -9.21 -9.42
CA VAL A 63 1.47 -9.78 -9.83
C VAL A 63 0.46 -8.69 -10.19
N LEU A 64 0.38 -7.64 -9.36
CA LEU A 64 -0.56 -6.54 -9.57
C LEU A 64 -0.34 -5.86 -10.92
N ILE A 65 0.90 -5.44 -11.21
CA ILE A 65 1.21 -4.75 -12.45
C ILE A 65 1.10 -5.66 -13.67
N VAL A 66 1.43 -6.95 -13.55
CA VAL A 66 1.23 -7.91 -14.65
C VAL A 66 -0.26 -8.00 -15.02
N ASP A 67 -1.14 -8.14 -14.04
CA ASP A 67 -2.59 -8.18 -14.28
C ASP A 67 -3.15 -6.87 -14.79
N ALA A 68 -2.68 -5.74 -14.24
CA ALA A 68 -3.04 -4.41 -14.71
C ALA A 68 -2.69 -4.23 -16.20
N LEU A 69 -1.43 -4.48 -16.56
CA LEU A 69 -0.95 -4.36 -17.94
C LEU A 69 -1.68 -5.31 -18.89
N ARG A 70 -1.97 -6.54 -18.45
CA ARG A 70 -2.76 -7.52 -19.22
C ARG A 70 -4.17 -7.00 -19.51
N ALA A 71 -4.85 -6.42 -18.52
CA ALA A 71 -6.18 -5.82 -18.69
C ALA A 71 -6.14 -4.61 -19.62
N ILE A 72 -5.14 -3.74 -19.46
CA ILE A 72 -4.96 -2.56 -20.30
C ILE A 72 -4.76 -2.97 -21.76
N ARG A 73 -3.91 -3.98 -22.03
CA ARG A 73 -3.72 -4.50 -23.39
C ARG A 73 -5.03 -4.96 -24.03
N GLN A 74 -5.89 -5.62 -23.26
CA GLN A 74 -7.14 -6.20 -23.79
C GLN A 74 -8.21 -5.15 -24.06
N THR A 75 -8.26 -4.09 -23.26
CA THR A 75 -9.37 -3.12 -23.28
C THR A 75 -8.99 -1.80 -23.95
N ARG A 76 -7.76 -1.33 -23.74
CA ARG A 76 -7.25 -0.01 -24.14
C ARG A 76 -5.79 -0.10 -24.60
N PRO A 77 -5.48 -0.92 -25.61
CA PRO A 77 -4.09 -1.22 -26.02
C PRO A 77 -3.28 0.03 -26.38
N HIS A 78 -3.92 1.08 -26.90
CA HIS A 78 -3.24 2.33 -27.27
C HIS A 78 -2.68 3.10 -26.05
N ALA A 79 -3.25 2.91 -24.85
CA ALA A 79 -2.74 3.54 -23.62
C ALA A 79 -1.33 3.04 -23.26
N LEU A 80 -0.99 1.79 -23.61
CA LEU A 80 0.32 1.20 -23.33
C LEU A 80 1.47 1.98 -23.96
N ALA A 81 1.26 2.62 -25.10
CA ALA A 81 2.28 3.43 -25.76
C ALA A 81 2.68 4.68 -24.94
N ALA A 82 1.75 5.19 -24.13
CA ALA A 82 1.97 6.35 -23.28
C ALA A 82 2.69 5.99 -21.97
N PHE A 83 2.49 4.78 -21.46
CA PHE A 83 2.96 4.40 -20.14
C PHE A 83 4.48 4.15 -20.12
N ARG A 84 5.15 4.68 -19.10
CA ARG A 84 6.52 4.36 -18.73
C ARG A 84 6.49 3.77 -17.33
N LEU A 85 6.76 2.46 -17.24
CA LEU A 85 6.65 1.75 -15.97
C LEU A 85 7.89 1.95 -15.12
N HIS A 86 7.69 2.46 -13.92
CA HIS A 86 8.69 2.59 -12.87
C HIS A 86 8.26 1.78 -11.64
N LEU A 87 9.12 0.88 -11.21
CA LEU A 87 8.91 0.03 -10.04
C LEU A 87 9.85 0.45 -8.92
N VAL A 88 9.32 0.91 -7.79
CA VAL A 88 10.13 1.32 -6.62
C VAL A 88 10.24 0.13 -5.67
N GLU A 89 11.41 -0.52 -5.67
CA GLU A 89 11.66 -1.77 -4.95
C GLU A 89 13.11 -1.78 -4.48
N VAL A 90 13.40 -2.02 -3.20
CA VAL A 90 14.78 -2.08 -2.68
C VAL A 90 15.36 -3.49 -2.70
N SER A 91 14.51 -4.52 -2.68
CA SER A 91 14.94 -5.92 -2.63
C SER A 91 15.41 -6.42 -3.99
N THR A 92 16.68 -6.81 -4.08
CA THR A 92 17.27 -7.34 -5.31
C THR A 92 16.62 -8.65 -5.76
N SER A 93 16.17 -9.50 -4.83
CA SER A 93 15.48 -10.75 -5.15
C SER A 93 14.08 -10.50 -5.73
N LEU A 94 13.31 -9.58 -5.15
CA LEU A 94 11.99 -9.20 -5.68
C LEU A 94 12.10 -8.52 -7.04
N ARG A 95 13.10 -7.67 -7.27
CA ARG A 95 13.38 -7.11 -8.60
C ARG A 95 13.56 -8.20 -9.66
N GLU A 96 14.19 -9.32 -9.31
CA GLU A 96 14.40 -10.42 -10.25
C GLU A 96 13.09 -11.15 -10.59
N PHE A 97 12.25 -11.43 -9.58
CA PHE A 97 10.91 -11.97 -9.81
C PHE A 97 10.07 -11.04 -10.71
N GLN A 98 10.12 -9.73 -10.45
CA GLN A 98 9.40 -8.72 -11.23
C GLN A 98 9.90 -8.67 -12.68
N ARG A 99 11.22 -8.70 -12.91
CA ARG A 99 11.81 -8.75 -14.27
C ARG A 99 11.33 -9.98 -15.02
N GLN A 100 11.39 -11.14 -14.39
CA GLN A 100 10.96 -12.39 -15.01
C GLN A 100 9.46 -12.39 -15.32
N ALA A 101 8.63 -11.81 -14.45
CA ALA A 101 7.19 -11.71 -14.66
C ALA A 101 6.80 -10.72 -15.77
N LEU A 102 7.65 -9.71 -16.03
CA LEU A 102 7.41 -8.65 -17.01
C LEU A 102 8.16 -8.83 -18.35
N ILE A 103 8.95 -9.89 -18.51
CA ILE A 103 9.82 -10.10 -19.68
C ILE A 103 9.04 -10.09 -21.00
N ASP A 104 7.86 -10.72 -21.01
CA ASP A 104 6.93 -10.78 -22.15
C ASP A 104 5.73 -9.84 -21.93
N GLY A 105 5.92 -8.82 -21.10
CA GLY A 105 4.91 -7.82 -20.76
C GLY A 105 4.48 -7.02 -21.99
N PRO A 106 3.27 -6.44 -21.97
CA PRO A 106 2.70 -5.79 -23.15
C PRO A 106 3.23 -4.36 -23.38
N LEU A 107 4.15 -3.88 -22.54
CA LEU A 107 4.69 -2.53 -22.65
C LEU A 107 5.71 -2.44 -23.80
N PRO A 108 5.67 -1.37 -24.61
CA PRO A 108 6.64 -1.17 -25.68
C PRO A 108 8.02 -0.71 -25.16
N GLN A 109 8.10 -0.21 -23.94
CA GLN A 109 9.37 0.18 -23.29
C GLN A 109 9.68 -0.74 -22.12
N THR A 110 10.97 -0.98 -21.89
CA THR A 110 11.46 -1.75 -20.75
C THR A 110 11.09 -1.05 -19.43
N PRO A 111 10.53 -1.77 -18.44
CA PRO A 111 10.33 -1.23 -17.10
C PRO A 111 11.64 -0.79 -16.44
N VAL A 112 11.57 0.22 -15.58
CA VAL A 112 12.73 0.75 -14.85
C VAL A 112 12.54 0.54 -13.35
N TRP A 113 13.55 0.00 -12.68
CA TRP A 113 13.54 -0.17 -11.22
C TRP A 113 14.27 0.98 -10.55
N GLN A 114 13.67 1.50 -9.48
CA GLN A 114 14.19 2.60 -8.69
C GLN A 114 14.32 2.18 -7.22
N ASP A 115 15.33 2.71 -6.53
CA ASP A 115 15.53 2.45 -5.10
C ASP A 115 14.56 3.27 -4.24
N ARG A 116 14.08 4.41 -4.77
CA ARG A 116 13.25 5.38 -4.06
C ARG A 116 12.38 6.17 -5.03
N LEU A 117 11.27 6.73 -4.55
CA LEU A 117 10.31 7.48 -5.37
C LEU A 117 10.95 8.73 -6.01
N GLU A 118 11.87 9.39 -5.31
CA GLU A 118 12.53 10.61 -5.76
C GLU A 118 13.39 10.39 -7.03
N ALA A 119 13.82 9.15 -7.29
CA ALA A 119 14.57 8.80 -8.49
C ALA A 119 13.69 8.60 -9.73
N VAL A 120 12.35 8.57 -9.56
CA VAL A 120 11.40 8.53 -10.67
C VAL A 120 11.41 9.90 -11.39
N PRO A 121 11.49 9.96 -12.73
CA PRO A 121 11.46 11.22 -13.46
C PRO A 121 10.17 12.03 -13.25
N SER A 122 10.27 13.36 -13.32
CA SER A 122 9.11 14.27 -13.30
C SER A 122 8.26 14.19 -14.56
N GLY A 123 6.99 14.56 -14.39
CA GLY A 123 5.97 14.56 -15.42
C GLY A 123 4.69 13.82 -15.00
N PRO A 124 3.66 13.82 -15.86
CA PRO A 124 2.36 13.20 -15.58
C PRO A 124 2.50 11.81 -14.97
N VAL A 125 1.87 11.57 -13.82
CA VAL A 125 2.08 10.36 -13.03
C VAL A 125 0.78 9.68 -12.59
N VAL A 126 0.74 8.36 -12.71
CA VAL A 126 -0.20 7.51 -11.97
C VAL A 126 0.61 6.63 -11.04
N LEU A 127 0.40 6.76 -9.73
CA LEU A 127 1.12 6.01 -8.72
C LEU A 127 0.18 5.02 -8.00
N ILE A 128 0.67 3.82 -7.76
CA ILE A 128 -0.05 2.77 -7.04
C ILE A 128 0.83 2.29 -5.89
N ALA A 129 0.27 2.20 -4.70
CA ALA A 129 0.87 1.56 -3.54
C ALA A 129 -0.16 0.63 -2.91
N ASN A 130 0.06 -0.67 -2.98
CA ASN A 130 -0.82 -1.68 -2.40
C ASN A 130 -0.04 -2.48 -1.36
N GLU A 131 -0.48 -2.49 -0.10
CA GLU A 131 0.18 -3.24 0.99
C GLU A 131 1.68 -2.89 1.05
N PHE A 132 1.95 -1.59 1.09
CA PHE A 132 3.30 -1.03 1.11
C PHE A 132 3.53 -0.17 2.34
N ILE A 133 2.50 0.57 2.77
CA ILE A 133 2.63 1.59 3.81
C ILE A 133 2.69 0.91 5.18
N ASP A 134 1.95 -0.17 5.37
CA ASP A 134 1.97 -1.02 6.57
C ASP A 134 3.34 -1.61 6.91
N THR A 135 4.25 -1.70 5.93
CA THR A 135 5.63 -2.18 6.12
C THR A 135 6.61 -1.08 6.57
N LEU A 136 6.16 0.18 6.57
CA LEU A 136 7.02 1.32 6.91
C LEU A 136 7.25 1.40 8.43
N PRO A 137 8.43 1.89 8.87
CA PRO A 137 8.78 1.89 10.29
C PRO A 137 7.98 2.93 11.07
N ILE A 138 7.28 2.47 12.11
CA ILE A 138 6.56 3.31 13.07
C ILE A 138 7.40 3.67 14.29
N ARG A 139 6.96 4.70 15.00
CA ARG A 139 7.33 5.02 16.39
C ARG A 139 6.09 4.86 17.25
N GLN A 140 6.19 4.06 18.31
CA GLN A 140 5.14 3.94 19.30
C GLN A 140 5.44 4.85 20.49
N TYR A 141 4.42 5.54 21.00
CA TYR A 141 4.49 6.33 22.21
C TYR A 141 3.44 5.84 23.19
N VAL A 142 3.82 5.67 24.46
CA VAL A 142 2.94 5.22 25.54
C VAL A 142 2.76 6.37 26.53
N ARG A 143 1.51 6.64 26.92
CA ARG A 143 1.15 7.60 27.95
C ARG A 143 1.36 6.96 29.32
N THR A 144 2.17 7.56 30.18
CA THR A 144 2.41 7.07 31.54
C THR A 144 2.77 8.24 32.45
N GLU A 145 2.20 8.27 33.66
CA GLU A 145 2.43 9.33 34.64
C GLU A 145 2.10 10.72 34.07
N GLY A 146 1.09 10.80 33.20
CA GLY A 146 0.73 12.07 32.55
C GLY A 146 1.78 12.63 31.58
N VAL A 147 2.72 11.81 31.10
CA VAL A 147 3.68 12.17 30.05
C VAL A 147 3.73 11.11 28.95
N TRP A 148 4.03 11.50 27.70
CA TRP A 148 4.28 10.55 26.63
C TRP A 148 5.74 10.10 26.67
N ARG A 149 5.99 8.81 26.48
CA ARG A 149 7.34 8.24 26.36
C ARG A 149 7.41 7.35 25.13
N GLU A 150 8.49 7.46 24.38
CA GLU A 150 8.73 6.58 23.23
C GLU A 150 8.94 5.15 23.71
N ARG A 151 8.20 4.19 23.13
CA ARG A 151 8.47 2.77 23.33
C ARG A 151 9.73 2.40 22.55
N ARG A 152 10.66 1.75 23.22
CA ARG A 152 11.97 1.39 22.69
C ARG A 152 12.24 -0.09 22.90
N ILE A 153 13.21 -0.61 22.18
CA ILE A 153 13.71 -1.97 22.37
C ILE A 153 15.01 -1.88 23.17
N GLY A 154 15.04 -2.55 24.32
CA GLY A 154 16.21 -2.73 25.16
C GLY A 154 16.52 -4.22 25.35
N LEU A 155 17.45 -4.53 26.25
CA LEU A 155 17.69 -5.91 26.70
C LEU A 155 16.75 -6.26 27.85
N ASP A 156 16.39 -7.54 27.96
CA ASP A 156 15.72 -8.08 29.15
C ASP A 156 16.65 -8.08 30.38
N GLU A 157 16.10 -8.39 31.55
CA GLU A 157 16.88 -8.40 32.82
C GLU A 157 18.04 -9.40 32.78
N ALA A 158 17.93 -10.47 32.00
CA ALA A 158 18.96 -11.49 31.85
C ALA A 158 20.06 -11.12 30.84
N GLY A 159 19.84 -10.09 30.02
CA GLY A 159 20.73 -9.68 28.93
C GLY A 159 20.73 -10.63 27.73
N ASN A 160 19.77 -11.56 27.65
CA ASN A 160 19.75 -12.64 26.65
C ASN A 160 18.61 -12.49 25.62
N GLY A 161 17.72 -11.51 25.81
CA GLY A 161 16.59 -11.25 24.93
C GLY A 161 16.29 -9.77 24.78
N PHE A 162 15.37 -9.45 23.87
CA PHE A 162 14.85 -8.10 23.70
C PHE A 162 13.62 -7.86 24.56
N ALA A 163 13.52 -6.67 25.13
CA ALA A 163 12.37 -6.25 25.92
C ALA A 163 11.92 -4.84 25.54
N TRP A 164 10.62 -4.60 25.70
CA TRP A 164 10.07 -3.25 25.61
C TRP A 164 10.57 -2.39 26.77
N THR A 165 11.04 -1.20 26.44
CA THR A 165 11.52 -0.19 27.39
C THR A 165 10.89 1.16 27.05
N LEU A 166 10.97 2.11 27.98
CA LEU A 166 10.45 3.46 27.78
C LEU A 166 11.59 4.47 27.72
N GLY A 167 11.50 5.37 26.74
CA GLY A 167 12.40 6.50 26.61
C GLY A 167 12.14 7.63 27.62
N ALA A 168 12.89 8.71 27.45
CA ALA A 168 12.66 9.95 28.18
C ALA A 168 11.27 10.54 27.84
N PRO A 169 10.68 11.34 28.76
CA PRO A 169 9.44 12.07 28.49
C PRO A 169 9.55 12.93 27.23
N ARG A 170 8.47 12.99 26.45
CA ARG A 170 8.38 13.75 25.21
C ARG A 170 7.02 14.44 25.12
N GLN A 171 7.02 15.65 24.56
CA GLN A 171 5.80 16.32 24.15
C GLN A 171 5.46 15.89 22.72
N LEU A 172 4.21 15.49 22.50
CA LEU A 172 3.69 15.14 21.17
C LEU A 172 2.66 16.17 20.74
N THR A 173 2.68 16.48 19.44
CA THR A 173 1.57 17.17 18.78
C THR A 173 0.66 16.10 18.21
N LEU A 174 -0.50 15.91 18.81
CA LEU A 174 -1.48 14.92 18.39
C LEU A 174 -2.64 15.59 17.64
N PRO A 175 -3.32 14.87 16.73
CA PRO A 175 -4.60 15.30 16.17
C PRO A 175 -5.61 15.68 17.27
N GLU A 176 -6.52 16.62 16.98
CA GLU A 176 -7.49 17.12 17.97
C GLU A 176 -8.34 16.01 18.60
N ASN A 177 -8.64 14.96 17.84
CA ASN A 177 -9.43 13.83 18.30
C ASN A 177 -8.65 12.83 19.19
N LEU A 178 -7.37 13.09 19.48
CA LEU A 178 -6.51 12.33 20.38
C LEU A 178 -6.00 13.19 21.56
N ILE A 179 -6.67 14.32 21.86
CA ILE A 179 -6.29 15.18 22.98
C ILE A 179 -6.70 14.56 24.34
N ASP A 180 -7.87 13.93 24.39
CA ASP A 180 -8.40 13.25 25.58
C ASP A 180 -7.69 11.89 25.74
N CYS A 181 -6.49 11.92 26.30
CA CYS A 181 -5.64 10.74 26.53
C CYS A 181 -5.55 10.37 28.02
N GLU A 182 -5.43 9.08 28.29
CA GLU A 182 -5.28 8.47 29.61
C GLU A 182 -3.95 7.69 29.69
N ASP A 183 -3.47 7.44 30.91
CA ASP A 183 -2.31 6.58 31.11
C ASP A 183 -2.62 5.16 30.59
N GLY A 184 -1.68 4.60 29.82
CA GLY A 184 -1.85 3.35 29.09
C GLY A 184 -2.18 3.54 27.61
N ASP A 185 -2.62 4.73 27.18
CA ASP A 185 -2.85 5.00 25.76
C ASP A 185 -1.56 4.87 24.95
N VAL A 186 -1.70 4.33 23.75
CA VAL A 186 -0.62 4.14 22.78
C VAL A 186 -0.95 4.91 21.51
N VAL A 187 0.01 5.67 21.00
CA VAL A 187 -0.06 6.30 19.68
C VAL A 187 1.06 5.76 18.81
N GLU A 188 0.72 5.39 17.59
CA GLU A 188 1.67 4.98 16.55
C GLU A 188 1.80 6.10 15.52
N LEU A 189 3.01 6.60 15.32
CA LEU A 189 3.32 7.60 14.31
C LEU A 189 4.22 6.99 13.25
N CYS A 190 3.98 7.30 11.98
CA CYS A 190 4.81 6.79 10.88
C CYS A 190 5.43 7.95 10.07
N PRO A 191 6.52 8.57 10.57
CA PRO A 191 7.14 9.71 9.88
C PRO A 191 7.59 9.40 8.44
N ALA A 192 7.93 8.14 8.17
CA ALA A 192 8.29 7.70 6.82
C ALA A 192 7.08 7.72 5.88
N ALA A 193 5.91 7.29 6.36
CA ALA A 193 4.67 7.35 5.59
C ALA A 193 4.20 8.79 5.38
N ASP A 194 4.35 9.66 6.39
CA ASP A 194 4.05 11.09 6.28
C ASP A 194 4.91 11.76 5.19
N ALA A 195 6.23 11.52 5.23
CA ALA A 195 7.17 12.05 4.24
C ALA A 195 6.88 11.53 2.83
N LEU A 196 6.62 10.23 2.70
CA LEU A 196 6.25 9.62 1.42
C LEU A 196 4.95 10.22 0.87
N SER A 197 3.93 10.38 1.71
CA SER A 197 2.65 10.93 1.30
C SER A 197 2.75 12.41 0.91
N ALA A 198 3.58 13.18 1.60
CA ALA A 198 3.91 14.55 1.20
C ALA A 198 4.63 14.61 -0.16
N GLU A 199 5.59 13.71 -0.43
CA GLU A 199 6.24 13.63 -1.74
C GLU A 199 5.27 13.22 -2.85
N ILE A 200 4.38 12.24 -2.59
CA ILE A 200 3.30 11.86 -3.51
C ILE A 200 2.40 13.07 -3.80
N GLY A 201 1.97 13.79 -2.75
CA GLY A 201 1.14 14.98 -2.88
C GLY A 201 1.80 16.06 -3.73
N ARG A 202 3.08 16.35 -3.45
CA ARG A 202 3.88 17.31 -4.23
C ARG A 202 3.98 16.88 -5.70
N ARG A 203 4.25 15.60 -5.96
CA ARG A 203 4.36 15.05 -7.33
C ARG A 203 3.07 15.24 -8.11
N VAL A 204 1.93 14.78 -7.59
CA VAL A 204 0.68 14.88 -8.33
C VAL A 204 0.22 16.33 -8.50
N ALA A 205 0.49 17.21 -7.54
CA ALA A 205 0.14 18.63 -7.64
C ALA A 205 1.03 19.40 -8.62
N CYS A 206 2.33 19.09 -8.70
CA CYS A 206 3.26 19.77 -9.60
C CYS A 206 3.26 19.19 -11.03
N ASP A 207 3.28 17.86 -11.13
CA ASP A 207 3.50 17.16 -12.40
C ASP A 207 2.18 16.71 -13.06
N GLY A 208 1.07 16.77 -12.31
CA GLY A 208 -0.25 16.31 -12.72
C GLY A 208 -0.43 14.80 -12.56
N GLY A 209 -1.66 14.39 -12.22
CA GLY A 209 -2.07 12.99 -12.15
C GLY A 209 -2.63 12.56 -10.81
N ALA A 210 -2.50 11.27 -10.46
CA ALA A 210 -3.10 10.73 -9.24
C ALA A 210 -2.31 9.56 -8.64
N ALA A 211 -2.53 9.31 -7.36
CA ALA A 211 -2.01 8.19 -6.62
C ALA A 211 -3.15 7.42 -5.93
N LEU A 212 -3.04 6.09 -5.93
CA LEU A 212 -3.93 5.16 -5.25
C LEU A 212 -3.15 4.39 -4.19
N LEU A 213 -3.53 4.57 -2.93
CA LEU A 213 -2.95 3.88 -1.79
C LEU A 213 -3.99 2.91 -1.22
N ILE A 214 -3.69 1.62 -1.19
CA ILE A 214 -4.57 0.57 -0.66
C ILE A 214 -3.81 -0.20 0.41
N ASP A 215 -4.37 -0.22 1.62
CA ASP A 215 -3.74 -0.88 2.75
C ASP A 215 -4.76 -1.18 3.86
N TYR A 216 -4.39 -1.99 4.85
CA TYR A 216 -5.21 -2.20 6.02
C TYR A 216 -4.94 -1.16 7.11
N GLY A 217 -6.01 -0.66 7.71
CA GLY A 217 -5.90 0.38 8.71
C GLY A 217 -7.18 1.18 8.92
N HIS A 218 -7.03 2.39 9.44
CA HIS A 218 -8.12 3.21 9.93
C HIS A 218 -8.20 4.56 9.21
N ALA A 219 -9.44 5.06 9.07
CA ALA A 219 -9.71 6.33 8.39
C ALA A 219 -9.74 7.54 9.32
N ARG A 220 -9.63 7.31 10.64
CA ARG A 220 -9.58 8.33 11.68
C ARG A 220 -8.50 7.93 12.67
N PRO A 221 -7.68 8.88 13.15
CA PRO A 221 -6.66 8.57 14.15
C PRO A 221 -7.30 7.94 15.37
N SER A 222 -6.65 6.93 15.95
CA SER A 222 -7.11 6.24 17.15
C SER A 222 -5.93 5.84 18.02
N PHE A 223 -6.14 5.79 19.34
CA PHE A 223 -5.20 5.09 20.22
C PHE A 223 -5.21 3.58 19.94
N GLY A 224 -4.07 2.95 20.15
CA GLY A 224 -3.93 1.50 20.04
C GLY A 224 -2.53 1.07 19.63
N GLU A 225 -2.21 -0.18 19.98
CA GLU A 225 -1.04 -0.89 19.48
C GLU A 225 -1.47 -1.76 18.31
N THR A 226 -0.86 -1.55 17.13
CA THR A 226 -1.21 -2.27 15.91
C THR A 226 0.00 -2.94 15.25
N LEU A 227 1.22 -2.66 15.72
CA LEU A 227 2.39 -3.44 15.37
C LEU A 227 2.15 -4.92 15.63
N GLN A 228 2.32 -5.72 14.60
CA GLN A 228 2.18 -7.16 14.66
C GLN A 228 3.30 -7.84 13.89
N ALA A 229 3.66 -9.04 14.36
CA ALA A 229 4.54 -9.95 13.65
C ALA A 229 3.75 -11.17 13.20
N VAL A 230 3.96 -11.63 11.97
CA VAL A 230 3.38 -12.86 11.45
C VAL A 230 4.48 -13.74 10.86
N ARG A 231 4.43 -15.02 11.20
CA ARG A 231 5.32 -16.06 10.70
C ARG A 231 4.51 -17.34 10.50
N ASP A 232 4.67 -18.00 9.36
CA ASP A 232 3.96 -19.24 9.00
C ASP A 232 2.43 -19.12 9.16
N HIS A 233 1.87 -17.98 8.74
CA HIS A 233 0.45 -17.63 8.86
C HIS A 233 -0.11 -17.55 10.31
N ALA A 234 0.76 -17.41 11.31
CA ALA A 234 0.39 -17.23 12.71
C ALA A 234 1.01 -15.96 13.30
N TYR A 235 0.34 -15.38 14.30
CA TYR A 235 0.91 -14.28 15.07
C TYR A 235 2.16 -14.76 15.82
N ALA A 236 3.18 -13.92 15.79
CA ALA A 236 4.44 -14.10 16.50
C ALA A 236 4.70 -12.91 17.43
N ASP A 237 5.63 -13.08 18.36
CA ASP A 237 6.16 -11.97 19.15
C ASP A 237 7.15 -11.17 18.27
N PRO A 238 6.94 -9.85 18.07
CA PRO A 238 7.84 -9.00 17.30
C PRO A 238 9.29 -8.97 17.78
N LEU A 239 9.55 -9.30 19.05
CA LEU A 239 10.87 -9.26 19.68
C LEU A 239 11.57 -10.63 19.75
N ALA A 240 10.86 -11.74 19.51
CA ALA A 240 11.40 -13.08 19.74
C ALA A 240 12.55 -13.44 18.78
N ASP A 241 12.32 -13.31 17.47
CA ASP A 241 13.30 -13.69 16.44
C ASP A 241 13.38 -12.63 15.32
N PRO A 242 14.00 -11.45 15.58
CA PRO A 242 14.03 -10.35 14.62
C PRO A 242 14.60 -10.75 13.26
N GLY A 243 13.87 -10.40 12.20
CA GLY A 243 14.22 -10.74 10.82
C GLY A 243 13.62 -12.03 10.29
N THR A 244 12.98 -12.85 11.14
CA THR A 244 12.34 -14.12 10.73
C THR A 244 10.83 -14.06 10.58
N ALA A 245 10.20 -12.97 11.03
CA ALA A 245 8.77 -12.72 10.91
C ALA A 245 8.51 -11.44 10.13
N ASP A 246 7.40 -11.39 9.41
CA ASP A 246 6.95 -10.18 8.73
C ASP A 246 6.33 -9.22 9.74
N LEU A 247 6.80 -7.97 9.75
CA LEU A 247 6.30 -6.92 10.63
C LEU A 247 5.42 -5.98 9.84
N SER A 248 4.22 -5.73 10.35
CA SER A 248 3.30 -4.75 9.77
C SER A 248 2.54 -3.99 10.85
N HIS A 249 1.90 -2.90 10.47
CA HIS A 249 1.04 -2.10 11.34
C HIS A 249 -0.17 -1.56 10.58
N GLN A 250 -1.22 -1.16 11.29
CA GLN A 250 -2.35 -0.47 10.67
C GLN A 250 -1.96 0.91 10.18
N VAL A 251 -2.36 1.24 8.95
CA VAL A 251 -2.12 2.54 8.34
C VAL A 251 -3.11 3.59 8.83
N ASP A 252 -2.60 4.74 9.29
CA ASP A 252 -3.41 5.95 9.54
C ASP A 252 -3.62 6.71 8.22
N PHE A 253 -4.76 6.47 7.57
CA PHE A 253 -5.09 7.13 6.31
C PHE A 253 -5.41 8.62 6.47
N ALA A 254 -5.76 9.09 7.68
CA ALA A 254 -5.98 10.51 7.93
C ALA A 254 -4.64 11.28 7.98
N ALA A 255 -3.61 10.68 8.55
CA ALA A 255 -2.25 11.21 8.53
C ALA A 255 -1.73 11.35 7.08
N LEU A 256 -1.88 10.29 6.27
CA LEU A 256 -1.52 10.32 4.84
C LEU A 256 -2.25 11.44 4.09
N ALA A 257 -3.58 11.52 4.23
CA ALA A 257 -4.37 12.54 3.56
C ALA A 257 -3.98 13.97 4.00
N THR A 258 -3.62 14.15 5.27
CA THR A 258 -3.17 15.45 5.80
C THR A 258 -1.81 15.83 5.23
N ALA A 259 -0.85 14.91 5.21
CA ALA A 259 0.49 15.15 4.69
C ALA A 259 0.48 15.48 3.18
N ALA A 260 -0.28 14.74 2.38
CA ALA A 260 -0.42 15.00 0.95
C ALA A 260 -1.17 16.32 0.65
N ALA A 261 -2.21 16.65 1.43
CA ALA A 261 -2.92 17.92 1.29
C ALA A 261 -2.03 19.12 1.65
N ALA A 262 -1.23 19.00 2.71
CA ALA A 262 -0.24 20.02 3.08
C ALA A 262 0.80 20.27 1.98
N ALA A 263 1.06 19.27 1.13
CA ALA A 263 1.93 19.38 -0.04
C ALA A 263 1.23 19.91 -1.31
N GLY A 264 -0.05 20.27 -1.24
CA GLY A 264 -0.81 20.93 -2.30
C GLY A 264 -1.71 20.03 -3.15
N ALA A 265 -1.79 18.73 -2.86
CA ALA A 265 -2.69 17.83 -3.58
C ALA A 265 -4.13 17.89 -3.07
N ALA A 266 -5.09 17.50 -3.91
CA ALA A 266 -6.43 17.17 -3.46
C ALA A 266 -6.42 15.74 -2.88
N THR A 267 -6.97 15.58 -1.68
CA THR A 267 -7.11 14.27 -1.03
C THR A 267 -8.59 13.93 -0.87
N TYR A 268 -8.91 12.65 -1.08
CA TYR A 268 -10.26 12.14 -1.01
C TYR A 268 -10.43 11.30 0.25
N ARG A 269 -11.64 11.25 0.81
CA ARG A 269 -11.86 10.48 2.04
C ARG A 269 -11.53 9.00 1.81
N PRO A 270 -10.79 8.34 2.73
CA PRO A 270 -10.53 6.91 2.61
C PRO A 270 -11.84 6.13 2.57
N VAL A 271 -11.96 5.20 1.62
CA VAL A 271 -13.15 4.35 1.47
C VAL A 271 -12.80 2.89 1.76
N PRO A 272 -13.72 2.08 2.32
CA PRO A 272 -13.52 0.65 2.45
C PRO A 272 -13.19 -0.01 1.10
N GLN A 273 -12.23 -0.94 1.07
CA GLN A 273 -11.80 -1.62 -0.16
C GLN A 273 -12.98 -2.28 -0.88
N GLY A 274 -13.88 -2.92 -0.15
CA GLY A 274 -15.05 -3.58 -0.74
C GLY A 274 -15.96 -2.59 -1.46
N LEU A 275 -16.14 -1.38 -0.91
CA LEU A 275 -16.91 -0.32 -1.54
C LEU A 275 -16.19 0.24 -2.77
N PHE A 276 -14.88 0.49 -2.66
CA PHE A 276 -14.04 0.95 -3.77
C PHE A 276 -14.11 0.00 -4.97
N LEU A 277 -13.81 -1.29 -4.76
CA LEU A 277 -13.84 -2.31 -5.81
C LEU A 277 -15.26 -2.50 -6.38
N SER A 278 -16.29 -2.39 -5.55
CA SER A 278 -17.68 -2.43 -6.01
C SER A 278 -18.00 -1.28 -6.96
N ARG A 279 -17.54 -0.06 -6.65
CA ARG A 279 -17.69 1.12 -7.52
C ARG A 279 -16.92 0.98 -8.84
N LEU A 280 -15.81 0.26 -8.84
CA LEU A 280 -15.05 -0.06 -10.07
C LEU A 280 -15.65 -1.21 -10.89
N GLY A 281 -16.71 -1.86 -10.41
CA GLY A 281 -17.41 -2.91 -11.16
C GLY A 281 -16.86 -4.33 -10.96
N ILE A 282 -16.26 -4.63 -9.80
CA ILE A 282 -15.72 -5.97 -9.48
C ILE A 282 -16.71 -7.11 -9.69
N ALA A 283 -17.99 -6.92 -9.36
CA ALA A 283 -19.02 -7.94 -9.52
C ALA A 283 -19.23 -8.30 -11.00
N ALA A 284 -19.34 -7.29 -11.87
CA ALA A 284 -19.52 -7.51 -13.30
C ALA A 284 -18.30 -8.22 -13.91
N ARG A 285 -17.08 -7.83 -13.50
CA ARG A 285 -15.87 -8.47 -13.99
C ARG A 285 -15.73 -9.93 -13.51
N ALA A 286 -16.04 -10.18 -12.24
CA ALA A 286 -16.06 -11.52 -11.67
C ALA A 286 -17.03 -12.45 -12.41
N GLN A 287 -18.25 -11.97 -12.69
CA GLN A 287 -19.25 -12.71 -13.46
C GLN A 287 -18.76 -13.04 -14.87
N ALA A 288 -18.19 -12.06 -15.58
CA ALA A 288 -17.64 -12.27 -16.92
C ALA A 288 -16.50 -13.31 -16.92
N LEU A 289 -15.61 -13.25 -15.94
CA LEU A 289 -14.51 -14.19 -15.81
C LEU A 289 -14.98 -15.61 -15.45
N ALA A 290 -15.96 -15.72 -14.55
CA ALA A 290 -16.58 -16.99 -14.18
C ALA A 290 -17.32 -17.64 -15.36
N ALA A 291 -18.04 -16.85 -16.16
CA ALA A 291 -18.71 -17.33 -17.37
C ALA A 291 -17.71 -17.82 -18.44
N ALA A 292 -16.57 -17.13 -18.59
CA ALA A 292 -15.51 -17.54 -19.51
C ALA A 292 -14.70 -18.75 -19.00
N SER A 293 -14.82 -19.11 -17.72
CA SER A 293 -14.13 -20.26 -17.11
C SER A 293 -15.02 -20.99 -16.12
N PRO A 294 -16.07 -21.71 -16.58
CA PRO A 294 -17.08 -22.31 -15.70
C PRO A 294 -16.48 -23.25 -14.64
N ALA A 295 -15.43 -24.00 -14.98
CA ALA A 295 -14.73 -24.89 -14.04
C ALA A 295 -14.05 -24.16 -12.86
N LYS A 296 -13.78 -22.85 -12.99
CA LYS A 296 -13.17 -22.01 -11.96
C LYS A 296 -14.16 -21.02 -11.33
N ALA A 297 -15.43 -21.05 -11.70
CA ALA A 297 -16.42 -20.06 -11.26
C ALA A 297 -16.47 -19.92 -9.72
N GLY A 298 -16.58 -21.04 -9.00
CA GLY A 298 -16.62 -21.03 -7.53
C GLY A 298 -15.35 -20.48 -6.87
N SER A 299 -14.16 -20.71 -7.44
CA SER A 299 -12.92 -20.15 -6.90
C SER A 299 -12.78 -18.66 -7.17
N ILE A 300 -13.23 -18.20 -8.35
CA ILE A 300 -13.30 -16.77 -8.70
C ILE A 300 -14.25 -16.04 -7.73
N GLU A 301 -15.46 -16.58 -7.52
CA GLU A 301 -16.45 -16.01 -6.59
C GLU A 301 -15.93 -15.97 -5.16
N GLY A 302 -15.31 -17.06 -4.68
CA GLY A 302 -14.70 -17.12 -3.35
C GLY A 302 -13.59 -16.10 -3.16
N ALA A 303 -12.72 -15.93 -4.16
CA ALA A 303 -11.65 -14.95 -4.15
C ALA A 303 -12.18 -13.51 -4.12
N VAL A 304 -13.14 -13.18 -4.99
CA VAL A 304 -13.77 -11.86 -5.02
C VAL A 304 -14.51 -11.58 -3.72
N ARG A 305 -15.22 -12.56 -3.15
CA ARG A 305 -15.87 -12.43 -1.84
C ARG A 305 -14.86 -12.10 -0.75
N ARG A 306 -13.66 -12.71 -0.76
CA ARG A 306 -12.61 -12.39 0.22
C ARG A 306 -12.17 -10.92 0.14
N LEU A 307 -12.09 -10.37 -1.08
CA LEU A 307 -11.70 -8.98 -1.31
C LEU A 307 -12.75 -7.95 -0.88
N VAL A 308 -14.05 -8.25 -1.04
CA VAL A 308 -15.13 -7.25 -0.85
C VAL A 308 -15.97 -7.45 0.41
N HIS A 309 -15.98 -8.63 1.01
CA HIS A 309 -16.88 -8.92 2.13
C HIS A 309 -16.46 -8.16 3.40
N PRO A 310 -17.40 -7.53 4.14
CA PRO A 310 -17.08 -6.74 5.34
C PRO A 310 -16.33 -7.51 6.43
N GLY A 311 -16.70 -8.77 6.68
CA GLY A 311 -15.99 -9.65 7.62
C GLY A 311 -14.67 -10.25 7.10
N ARG A 312 -14.13 -9.72 6.01
CA ARG A 312 -12.84 -10.11 5.39
C ARG A 312 -12.07 -8.82 5.07
N MET A 313 -11.52 -8.66 3.87
CA MET A 313 -10.75 -7.47 3.51
C MET A 313 -11.62 -6.25 3.23
N GLY A 314 -12.93 -6.43 2.98
CA GLY A 314 -13.79 -5.38 2.44
C GLY A 314 -13.92 -4.12 3.31
N VAL A 315 -13.85 -4.28 4.64
CA VAL A 315 -13.84 -3.16 5.60
C VAL A 315 -12.48 -2.95 6.23
N LEU A 316 -11.72 -4.02 6.48
CA LEU A 316 -10.38 -3.93 7.09
C LEU A 316 -9.44 -3.08 6.24
N PHE A 317 -9.42 -3.31 4.93
CA PHE A 317 -8.65 -2.52 3.97
C PHE A 317 -9.39 -1.25 3.57
N LYS A 318 -8.63 -0.18 3.36
CA LYS A 318 -9.10 1.09 2.81
C LYS A 318 -8.34 1.42 1.53
N ALA A 319 -8.98 2.22 0.68
CA ALA A 319 -8.35 2.87 -0.44
C ALA A 319 -8.39 4.39 -0.22
N LEU A 320 -7.30 5.07 -0.54
CA LEU A 320 -7.14 6.52 -0.52
C LEU A 320 -6.66 6.99 -1.89
N ALA A 321 -7.31 8.02 -2.42
CA ALA A 321 -6.86 8.74 -3.60
C ALA A 321 -6.26 10.09 -3.22
N ILE A 322 -5.13 10.40 -3.86
CA ILE A 322 -4.45 11.70 -3.82
C ILE A 322 -4.32 12.13 -5.28
N ALA A 323 -4.75 13.33 -5.65
CA ALA A 323 -4.74 13.76 -7.05
C ALA A 323 -4.38 15.23 -7.21
N ASP A 324 -3.99 15.59 -8.43
CA ASP A 324 -3.94 16.96 -8.89
C ASP A 324 -5.30 17.66 -8.62
N PRO A 325 -5.33 18.81 -7.92
CA PRO A 325 -6.57 19.57 -7.68
C PRO A 325 -7.35 19.97 -8.94
N ALA A 326 -6.70 20.02 -10.11
CA ALA A 326 -7.33 20.32 -11.38
C ALA A 326 -8.11 19.15 -11.99
N LEU A 327 -7.88 17.92 -11.51
CA LEU A 327 -8.59 16.72 -11.98
C LEU A 327 -9.94 16.53 -11.26
N PRO A 328 -10.91 15.86 -11.91
CA PRO A 328 -12.11 15.40 -11.22
C PRO A 328 -11.76 14.37 -10.13
N PRO A 329 -12.72 14.04 -9.24
CA PRO A 329 -12.55 12.91 -8.32
C PRO A 329 -12.18 11.63 -9.07
N PRO A 330 -11.07 10.96 -8.72
CA PRO A 330 -10.69 9.71 -9.37
C PRO A 330 -11.79 8.64 -9.22
N PRO A 331 -11.91 7.70 -10.17
CA PRO A 331 -12.95 6.69 -10.13
C PRO A 331 -12.96 5.90 -8.81
N GLY A 332 -14.15 5.70 -8.25
CA GLY A 332 -14.34 5.05 -6.95
C GLY A 332 -14.39 6.00 -5.76
N PHE A 333 -14.02 7.27 -5.95
CA PHE A 333 -13.98 8.29 -4.88
C PHE A 333 -15.01 9.39 -5.10
N THR A 334 -15.41 10.00 -3.99
CA THR A 334 -16.21 11.23 -3.93
C THR A 334 -15.49 12.19 -2.99
N ARG A 335 -15.62 13.50 -3.21
CA ARG A 335 -15.08 14.51 -2.27
C ARG A 335 -15.67 14.34 -0.87
#